data_AF-A0A177EVA2-F1
#
_entry.id   AF-A0A177EVA2-F1
#
_cell.length_a   1.000
_cell.length_b   1.000
_cell.length_c   1.000
_cell.angle_alpha   90.00
_cell.angle_beta   90.00
_cell.angle_gamma   90.00
#
_symmetry.space_group_name_H-M   'P 1'
#
loop_
_entity.id
_entity.type
_entity.pdbx_description
1 polymer ?
#
loop_
_entity_poly.entity_id
_entity_poly.type
_entity_poly.pdbx_seq_one_letter_code
_entity_poly.pdbx_strand_id
1 'polypeptide(L)'
;MEVLGLPKEILAHILSYLPPAVIASFGRTCKAAHDFVRPQNQLLWRSAFLHVFDDPNDAWSMMPNPTPLAAERDWDWHRELSTRLMALRSVQSKWCGLDSCAETYLNALLDILDTAKFAPNPRDIANGQIPKEDDRTTSLNLQILSGLTPYRDGIESLIHDVGTRRTPQGARSDERLLGTTLRFTRSMTASENDKNRPESACRLHVSYGLTTRERIEHRARGAARRKVYNWSLSGPDNDYGPFHRDGSGKVDWALLEAVFSVISRNFSMCVEGRIAMPQGFCFSLPHRTLPDPTSPNDWARVTGAWLGTYSWLDYSDLVTFNAWTSDHPGRPTLDDEPEDCGDLMKLELKLDDTVASDSRLMTSLPVCTDLPVLYFSGLSRGHAGMHRPVIGVRGCASLVPGGREVRWRYIINYGGQDQWQLEGVQPGGVRSGGVFGLWTQCDHEENGPVGPFCYFPMELCKPTSVVLAT
;
A
#
# COMPACT_ATOMS: atom_id res chain seq x y z
N MET A 1 -11.05 -12.94 -48.42
CA MET A 1 -10.69 -11.51 -48.34
C MET A 1 -11.87 -10.61 -47.94
N GLU A 2 -13.07 -11.14 -47.67
CA GLU A 2 -14.27 -10.33 -47.39
C GLU A 2 -14.28 -9.64 -46.01
N VAL A 3 -13.68 -10.26 -44.97
CA VAL A 3 -13.67 -9.71 -43.59
C VAL A 3 -12.90 -8.38 -43.48
N LEU A 4 -11.86 -8.18 -44.30
CA LEU A 4 -11.08 -6.93 -44.32
C LEU A 4 -11.78 -5.79 -45.07
N GLY A 5 -12.88 -6.07 -45.77
CA GLY A 5 -13.72 -5.07 -46.43
C GLY A 5 -14.78 -4.46 -45.51
N LEU A 6 -14.90 -4.93 -44.27
CA LEU A 6 -15.81 -4.37 -43.28
C LEU A 6 -15.38 -2.95 -42.87
N PRO A 7 -16.32 -2.09 -42.43
CA PRO A 7 -15.97 -0.82 -41.79
C PRO A 7 -15.01 -1.03 -40.62
N LYS A 8 -14.08 -0.10 -40.44
CA LYS A 8 -12.97 -0.25 -39.47
C LYS A 8 -13.47 -0.46 -38.05
N GLU A 9 -14.58 0.18 -37.70
CA GLU A 9 -15.24 0.08 -36.40
C GLU A 9 -15.81 -1.32 -36.18
N ILE A 10 -16.42 -1.92 -37.20
CA ILE A 10 -16.98 -3.28 -37.14
C ILE A 10 -15.86 -4.31 -37.04
N LEU A 11 -14.81 -4.17 -37.85
CA LEU A 11 -13.65 -5.05 -37.77
C LEU A 11 -12.95 -4.93 -36.40
N ALA A 12 -12.81 -3.72 -35.86
CA ALA A 12 -12.23 -3.50 -34.53
C ALA A 12 -13.06 -4.16 -33.43
N HIS A 13 -14.39 -4.03 -33.51
CA HIS A 13 -15.30 -4.66 -32.56
C HIS A 13 -15.26 -6.19 -32.64
N ILE A 14 -15.23 -6.78 -33.83
CA ILE A 14 -15.09 -8.23 -33.99
C ILE A 14 -13.77 -8.72 -33.39
N LEU A 15 -12.65 -8.05 -33.71
CA LEU A 15 -11.34 -8.44 -33.22
C LEU A 15 -11.18 -8.24 -31.72
N SER A 16 -11.91 -7.32 -31.09
CA SER A 16 -11.77 -7.08 -29.65
C SER A 16 -12.25 -8.24 -28.79
N TYR A 17 -13.15 -9.09 -29.30
CA TYR A 17 -13.56 -10.33 -28.61
C TYR A 17 -12.50 -11.43 -28.64
N LEU A 18 -11.40 -11.25 -29.38
CA LEU A 18 -10.29 -12.18 -29.42
C LEU A 18 -9.26 -11.84 -28.35
N PRO A 19 -8.57 -12.84 -27.76
CA PRO A 19 -7.44 -12.57 -26.87
C PRO A 19 -6.38 -11.70 -27.58
N PRO A 20 -5.72 -10.75 -26.90
CA PRO A 20 -4.75 -9.84 -27.53
C PRO A 20 -3.62 -10.55 -28.32
N ALA A 21 -3.18 -11.73 -27.87
CA ALA A 21 -2.20 -12.55 -28.58
C ALA A 21 -2.72 -13.06 -29.96
N VAL A 22 -4.02 -13.31 -30.07
CA VAL A 22 -4.68 -13.70 -31.32
C VAL A 22 -4.84 -12.49 -32.24
N ILE A 23 -5.15 -11.30 -31.72
CA ILE A 23 -5.18 -10.04 -32.49
C ILE A 23 -3.80 -9.77 -33.11
N ALA A 24 -2.72 -9.92 -32.32
CA ALA A 24 -1.35 -9.80 -32.82
C ALA A 24 -1.04 -10.85 -33.91
N SER A 25 -1.55 -12.08 -33.75
CA SER A 25 -1.38 -13.13 -34.75
C SER A 25 -2.16 -12.87 -36.05
N PHE A 26 -3.35 -12.29 -35.96
CA PHE A 26 -4.12 -11.82 -37.11
C PHE A 26 -3.34 -10.79 -37.93
N GLY A 27 -2.63 -9.88 -37.28
CA GLY A 27 -1.73 -8.92 -37.93
C GLY A 27 -0.64 -9.57 -38.79
N ARG A 28 -0.24 -10.81 -38.51
CA ARG A 28 0.79 -11.53 -39.28
C ARG A 28 0.26 -12.24 -40.53
N THR A 29 -1.05 -12.19 -40.78
CA THR A 29 -1.67 -12.93 -41.91
C THR A 29 -1.49 -12.24 -43.26
N CYS A 30 -1.58 -10.91 -43.31
CA CYS A 30 -1.38 -10.12 -44.53
C CYS A 30 -1.10 -8.65 -44.21
N LYS A 31 -0.66 -7.87 -45.21
CA LYS A 31 -0.31 -6.45 -45.06
C LYS A 31 -1.48 -5.60 -44.54
N ALA A 32 -2.69 -5.83 -45.05
CA ALA A 32 -3.87 -5.08 -44.62
C ALA A 32 -4.24 -5.36 -43.14
N ALA A 33 -4.14 -6.62 -42.71
CA ALA A 33 -4.33 -6.98 -41.30
C ALA A 33 -3.23 -6.39 -40.41
N HIS A 34 -1.97 -6.45 -40.86
CA HIS A 34 -0.83 -5.82 -40.18
C HIS A 34 -1.06 -4.31 -39.98
N ASP A 35 -1.46 -3.61 -41.04
CA ASP A 35 -1.70 -2.17 -41.00
C ASP A 35 -2.91 -1.82 -40.11
N PHE A 36 -3.90 -2.72 -40.01
CA PHE A 36 -5.07 -2.54 -39.14
C PHE A 36 -4.74 -2.69 -37.65
N VAL A 37 -3.91 -3.66 -37.26
CA VAL A 37 -3.56 -3.91 -35.84
C VAL A 37 -2.38 -3.08 -35.36
N ARG A 38 -1.96 -2.04 -36.09
CA ARG A 38 -0.88 -1.17 -35.62
C ARG A 38 -1.26 -0.48 -34.31
N PRO A 39 -0.30 -0.09 -33.46
CA PRO A 39 -0.56 0.65 -32.22
C PRO A 39 -1.38 1.93 -32.44
N GLN A 40 -1.29 2.55 -33.62
CA GLN A 40 -2.06 3.77 -33.95
C GLN A 40 -3.57 3.52 -33.99
N ASN A 41 -4.03 2.28 -34.15
CA ASN A 41 -5.45 1.95 -34.08
C ASN A 41 -5.94 1.86 -32.62
N GLN A 42 -6.00 3.02 -31.96
CA GLN A 42 -6.37 3.14 -30.55
C GLN A 42 -7.81 2.68 -30.27
N LEU A 43 -8.71 2.71 -31.26
CA LEU A 43 -10.08 2.19 -31.11
C LEU A 43 -10.11 0.68 -30.90
N LEU A 44 -9.36 -0.08 -31.71
CA LEU A 44 -9.20 -1.52 -31.54
C LEU A 44 -8.59 -1.84 -30.17
N TRP A 45 -7.49 -1.17 -29.83
CA TRP A 45 -6.74 -1.48 -28.62
C TRP A 45 -7.47 -1.06 -27.35
N ARG A 46 -8.25 0.02 -27.39
CA ARG A 46 -9.20 0.35 -26.32
C ARG A 46 -10.23 -0.76 -26.12
N SER A 47 -10.87 -1.21 -27.20
CA SER A 47 -11.88 -2.27 -27.11
C SER A 47 -11.28 -3.58 -26.56
N ALA A 48 -10.10 -3.97 -27.06
CA ALA A 48 -9.38 -5.15 -26.57
C ALA A 48 -8.95 -5.02 -25.10
N PHE A 49 -8.50 -3.82 -24.68
CA PHE A 49 -8.14 -3.54 -23.29
C PHE A 49 -9.36 -3.72 -22.37
N LEU A 50 -10.51 -3.16 -22.73
CA LEU A 50 -11.74 -3.21 -21.93
C LEU A 50 -12.38 -4.61 -21.83
N HIS A 51 -11.93 -5.58 -22.65
CA HIS A 51 -12.29 -6.99 -22.48
C HIS A 51 -11.41 -7.73 -21.46
N VAL A 52 -10.26 -7.15 -21.10
CA VAL A 52 -9.27 -7.79 -20.21
C VAL A 52 -9.20 -7.06 -18.86
N PHE A 53 -9.23 -5.74 -18.87
CA PHE A 53 -9.07 -4.87 -17.70
C PHE A 53 -10.30 -3.97 -17.53
N ASP A 54 -10.48 -3.45 -16.32
CA ASP A 54 -11.51 -2.46 -16.01
C ASP A 54 -11.33 -1.17 -16.82
N ASP A 55 -12.42 -0.43 -17.08
CA ASP A 55 -12.30 0.93 -17.63
C ASP A 55 -11.65 1.83 -16.58
N PRO A 56 -10.46 2.40 -16.84
CA PRO A 56 -9.80 3.27 -15.88
C PRO A 56 -10.64 4.50 -15.48
N ASN A 57 -11.56 4.95 -16.36
CA ASN A 57 -12.48 6.03 -16.03
C ASN A 57 -13.47 5.64 -14.91
N ASP A 58 -13.85 4.35 -14.79
CA ASP A 58 -14.69 3.90 -13.69
C ASP A 58 -13.95 4.13 -12.36
N ALA A 59 -12.70 3.68 -12.26
CA ALA A 59 -11.87 3.87 -11.06
C ALA A 59 -11.66 5.35 -10.72
N TRP A 60 -11.30 6.17 -11.71
CA TRP A 60 -11.02 7.59 -11.48
C TRP A 60 -12.26 8.43 -11.21
N SER A 61 -13.42 8.07 -11.78
CA SER A 61 -14.68 8.78 -11.50
C SER A 61 -15.08 8.78 -10.02
N MET A 62 -14.53 7.84 -9.26
CA MET A 62 -14.80 7.68 -7.83
C MET A 62 -13.76 8.38 -6.94
N MET A 63 -12.71 8.97 -7.52
CA MET A 63 -11.70 9.71 -6.78
C MET A 63 -12.20 11.13 -6.43
N PRO A 64 -11.70 11.75 -5.34
CA PRO A 64 -12.01 13.12 -4.89
C PRO A 64 -12.05 14.22 -5.97
N ASN A 65 -11.25 14.09 -7.02
CA ASN A 65 -11.24 14.97 -8.17
C ASN A 65 -11.03 14.13 -9.45
N PRO A 66 -12.12 13.71 -10.11
CA PRO A 66 -12.03 12.80 -11.24
C PRO A 66 -11.54 13.56 -12.48
N THR A 67 -10.24 13.58 -12.72
CA THR A 67 -9.72 14.08 -14.00
C THR A 67 -10.04 13.06 -15.10
N PRO A 68 -10.86 13.41 -16.12
CA PRO A 68 -11.15 12.47 -17.21
C PRO A 68 -9.89 12.22 -18.05
N LEU A 69 -9.64 10.96 -18.45
CA LEU A 69 -8.54 10.60 -19.38
C LEU A 69 -8.41 11.54 -20.57
N ALA A 70 -9.56 11.90 -21.13
CA ALA A 70 -9.66 12.60 -22.41
C ALA A 70 -9.18 14.05 -22.35
N ALA A 71 -9.06 14.66 -21.16
CA ALA A 71 -8.70 16.07 -21.04
C ALA A 71 -7.20 16.30 -20.87
N GLU A 72 -6.42 15.32 -20.35
CA GLU A 72 -5.02 15.57 -19.95
C GLU A 72 -3.98 14.49 -20.31
N ARG A 73 -4.34 13.29 -20.79
CA ARG A 73 -3.35 12.20 -20.96
C ARG A 73 -3.21 11.71 -22.40
N ASP A 74 -1.95 11.65 -22.86
CA ASP A 74 -1.47 10.84 -24.01
C ASP A 74 -1.64 9.33 -23.73
N TRP A 75 -2.85 8.88 -23.44
CA TRP A 75 -3.15 7.50 -23.05
C TRP A 75 -3.10 6.58 -24.27
N ASP A 76 -2.07 5.74 -24.30
CA ASP A 76 -1.88 4.73 -25.35
C ASP A 76 -2.41 3.37 -24.89
N TRP A 77 -3.61 3.02 -25.35
CA TRP A 77 -4.28 1.75 -25.01
C TRP A 77 -3.47 0.52 -25.42
N HIS A 78 -2.72 0.59 -26.52
CA HIS A 78 -1.87 -0.51 -26.96
C HIS A 78 -0.69 -0.69 -26.01
N ARG A 79 -0.03 0.42 -25.62
CA ARG A 79 1.08 0.40 -24.66
C ARG A 79 0.62 -0.13 -23.30
N GLU A 80 -0.50 0.37 -22.78
CA GLU A 80 -1.06 -0.06 -21.50
C GLU A 80 -1.42 -1.55 -21.49
N LEU A 81 -2.15 -2.01 -22.51
CA LEU A 81 -2.49 -3.43 -22.66
C LEU A 81 -1.22 -4.30 -22.72
N SER A 82 -0.25 -3.91 -23.55
CA SER A 82 0.98 -4.67 -23.75
C SER A 82 1.81 -4.74 -22.47
N THR A 83 2.02 -3.60 -21.80
CA THR A 83 2.81 -3.48 -20.58
C THR A 83 2.21 -4.31 -19.44
N ARG A 84 0.89 -4.24 -19.24
CA ARG A 84 0.19 -5.02 -18.21
C ARG A 84 0.25 -6.52 -18.49
N LEU A 85 0.00 -6.94 -19.74
CA LEU A 85 0.11 -8.36 -20.11
C LEU A 85 1.54 -8.90 -19.98
N MET A 86 2.55 -8.09 -20.32
CA MET A 86 3.96 -8.45 -20.09
C MET A 86 4.24 -8.63 -18.60
N ALA A 87 3.79 -7.72 -17.74
CA ALA A 87 3.96 -7.83 -16.30
C ALA A 87 3.30 -9.10 -15.73
N LEU A 88 2.04 -9.37 -16.09
CA LEU A 88 1.31 -10.58 -15.66
C LEU A 88 2.02 -11.86 -16.10
N ARG A 89 2.62 -11.88 -17.29
CA ARG A 89 3.43 -13.00 -17.76
C ARG A 89 4.74 -13.11 -17.00
N SER A 90 5.43 -11.99 -16.76
CA SER A 90 6.73 -11.96 -16.10
C SER A 90 6.66 -12.44 -14.65
N VAL A 91 5.57 -12.12 -13.93
CA VAL A 91 5.32 -12.58 -12.55
C VAL A 91 5.25 -14.10 -12.43
N GLN A 92 5.03 -14.83 -13.53
CA GLN A 92 5.11 -16.30 -13.50
C GLN A 92 6.55 -16.81 -13.23
N SER A 93 7.56 -15.96 -13.41
CA SER A 93 8.95 -16.23 -13.08
C SER A 93 9.33 -15.64 -11.72
N LYS A 94 9.91 -16.49 -10.86
CA LYS A 94 10.49 -16.07 -9.56
C LYS A 94 11.72 -15.18 -9.64
N TRP A 95 12.18 -14.84 -10.85
CA TRP A 95 13.37 -14.00 -11.08
C TRP A 95 13.02 -12.67 -11.75
N CYS A 96 11.74 -12.35 -11.90
CA CYS A 96 11.31 -11.15 -12.62
C CYS A 96 11.73 -9.84 -11.95
N GLY A 97 12.00 -9.83 -10.64
CA GLY A 97 12.58 -8.67 -9.94
C GLY A 97 14.01 -8.33 -10.34
N LEU A 98 14.75 -9.29 -10.93
CA LEU A 98 16.11 -9.10 -11.42
C LEU A 98 16.16 -8.80 -12.94
N ASP A 99 15.01 -8.70 -13.59
CA ASP A 99 14.92 -8.37 -15.01
C ASP A 99 15.23 -6.89 -15.24
N SER A 100 15.83 -6.57 -16.40
CA SER A 100 16.04 -5.17 -16.82
C SER A 100 14.75 -4.34 -16.87
N CYS A 101 13.60 -4.97 -17.09
CA CYS A 101 12.28 -4.37 -17.16
C CYS A 101 11.48 -4.51 -15.85
N ALA A 102 12.10 -4.97 -14.75
CA ALA A 102 11.39 -5.28 -13.52
C ALA A 102 10.59 -4.10 -12.95
N GLU A 103 11.15 -2.89 -13.00
CA GLU A 103 10.45 -1.67 -12.58
C GLU A 103 9.22 -1.38 -13.45
N THR A 104 9.27 -1.70 -14.75
CA THR A 104 8.11 -1.58 -15.63
C THR A 104 7.02 -2.59 -15.27
N TYR A 105 7.40 -3.84 -14.96
CA TYR A 105 6.43 -4.86 -14.52
C TYR A 105 5.79 -4.50 -13.19
N LEU A 106 6.59 -3.98 -12.27
CA LEU A 106 6.17 -3.53 -10.96
C LEU A 106 5.17 -2.37 -11.04
N ASN A 107 5.50 -1.33 -11.82
CA ASN A 107 4.59 -0.21 -12.03
C ASN A 107 3.31 -0.67 -12.72
N ALA A 108 3.38 -1.60 -13.67
CA ALA A 108 2.20 -2.15 -14.33
C ALA A 108 1.25 -2.89 -13.37
N LEU A 109 1.77 -3.60 -12.35
CA LEU A 109 0.93 -4.21 -11.31
C LEU A 109 0.24 -3.15 -10.45
N LEU A 110 0.96 -2.09 -10.09
CA LEU A 110 0.37 -0.95 -9.40
C LEU A 110 -0.68 -0.26 -10.29
N ASP A 111 -0.44 -0.11 -11.60
CA ASP A 111 -1.42 0.48 -12.51
C ASP A 111 -2.69 -0.37 -12.64
N ILE A 112 -2.57 -1.70 -12.62
CA ILE A 112 -3.72 -2.62 -12.55
C ILE A 112 -4.51 -2.37 -11.26
N LEU A 113 -3.83 -2.25 -10.11
CA LEU A 113 -4.47 -1.92 -8.83
C LEU A 113 -5.13 -0.54 -8.85
N ASP A 114 -4.44 0.45 -9.40
CA ASP A 114 -4.82 1.86 -9.43
C ASP A 114 -5.98 2.16 -10.38
N THR A 115 -6.19 1.28 -11.35
CA THR A 115 -7.31 1.34 -12.28
C THR A 115 -8.34 0.25 -12.03
N ALA A 116 -8.25 -0.47 -10.91
CA ALA A 116 -9.27 -1.44 -10.53
C ALA A 116 -10.59 -0.74 -10.22
N LYS A 117 -11.70 -1.34 -10.64
CA LYS A 117 -13.02 -0.83 -10.27
C LYS A 117 -13.28 -1.09 -8.79
N PHE A 118 -13.56 -0.03 -8.04
CA PHE A 118 -13.66 -0.11 -6.57
C PHE A 118 -15.09 -0.34 -6.05
N ALA A 119 -16.11 -0.04 -6.85
CA ALA A 119 -17.53 -0.30 -6.56
C ALA A 119 -18.37 -0.20 -7.85
N PRO A 120 -19.65 -0.64 -7.82
CA PRO A 120 -20.58 -0.41 -8.92
C PRO A 120 -20.71 1.08 -9.23
N ASN A 121 -20.57 1.45 -10.50
CA ASN A 121 -20.76 2.83 -10.95
C ASN A 121 -22.27 3.14 -11.10
N PRO A 122 -22.68 4.40 -11.32
CA PRO A 122 -24.09 4.74 -11.49
C PRO A 122 -24.84 3.95 -12.58
N ARG A 123 -24.13 3.49 -13.63
CA ARG A 123 -24.71 2.67 -14.70
C ARG A 123 -24.98 1.25 -14.23
N ASP A 124 -24.07 0.66 -13.46
CA ASP A 124 -24.26 -0.67 -12.88
C ASP A 124 -25.43 -0.70 -11.91
N ILE A 125 -25.54 0.34 -11.08
CA ILE A 125 -26.63 0.52 -10.13
C ILE A 125 -27.96 0.66 -10.87
N ALA A 126 -28.00 1.45 -11.96
CA ALA A 126 -29.18 1.56 -12.82
C ALA A 126 -29.59 0.21 -13.45
N ASN A 127 -28.62 -0.68 -13.68
CA ASN A 127 -28.86 -2.05 -14.17
C ASN A 127 -29.18 -3.05 -13.05
N GLY A 128 -29.40 -2.59 -11.81
CA GLY A 128 -29.81 -3.41 -10.67
C GLY A 128 -28.66 -4.04 -9.88
N GLN A 129 -27.40 -3.66 -10.13
CA GLN A 129 -26.29 -4.09 -9.28
C GLN A 129 -26.31 -3.33 -7.95
N ILE A 130 -26.22 -4.07 -6.84
CA ILE A 130 -26.21 -3.51 -5.49
C ILE A 130 -24.76 -3.60 -4.96
N PRO A 131 -24.18 -2.50 -4.43
CA PRO A 131 -22.88 -2.54 -3.78
C PRO A 131 -22.84 -3.57 -2.64
N LYS A 132 -21.78 -4.37 -2.59
CA LYS A 132 -21.59 -5.39 -1.54
C LYS A 132 -20.30 -5.12 -0.79
N GLU A 133 -20.24 -5.58 0.47
CA GLU A 133 -19.03 -5.53 1.30
C GLU A 133 -17.90 -6.44 0.75
N ASP A 134 -18.15 -7.28 -0.25
CA ASP A 134 -17.13 -8.01 -1.02
C ASP A 134 -17.62 -8.15 -2.46
N ASP A 135 -17.16 -7.24 -3.32
CA ASP A 135 -17.52 -7.13 -4.73
C ASP A 135 -16.32 -7.44 -5.65
N ARG A 136 -15.35 -8.22 -5.19
CA ARG A 136 -14.19 -8.64 -6.00
C ARG A 136 -14.56 -9.22 -7.38
N THR A 137 -15.79 -9.72 -7.55
CA THR A 137 -16.29 -10.26 -8.82
C THR A 137 -16.73 -9.20 -9.83
N THR A 138 -16.83 -7.92 -9.46
CA THR A 138 -17.24 -6.83 -10.37
C THR A 138 -16.06 -6.12 -11.03
N SER A 139 -14.84 -6.30 -10.50
CA SER A 139 -13.60 -5.76 -11.08
C SER A 139 -12.81 -6.86 -11.78
N LEU A 140 -12.53 -6.66 -13.07
CA LEU A 140 -11.63 -7.52 -13.85
C LEU A 140 -10.20 -7.44 -13.31
N ASN A 141 -9.76 -6.25 -12.90
CA ASN A 141 -8.41 -6.06 -12.37
C ASN A 141 -8.21 -6.81 -11.05
N LEU A 142 -9.18 -6.76 -10.14
CA LEU A 142 -9.13 -7.54 -8.89
C LEU A 142 -9.17 -9.04 -9.14
N GLN A 143 -9.98 -9.51 -10.11
CA GLN A 143 -9.98 -10.91 -10.50
C GLN A 143 -8.61 -11.35 -10.99
N ILE A 144 -7.98 -10.56 -11.87
CA ILE A 144 -6.61 -10.79 -12.34
C ILE A 144 -5.63 -10.85 -11.17
N LEU A 145 -5.61 -9.83 -10.31
CA LEU A 145 -4.69 -9.76 -9.16
C LEU A 145 -4.90 -10.92 -8.18
N SER A 146 -6.15 -11.32 -7.92
CA SER A 146 -6.46 -12.48 -7.07
C SER A 146 -5.96 -13.80 -7.69
N GLY A 147 -6.05 -13.90 -9.02
CA GLY A 147 -5.55 -15.02 -9.81
C GLY A 147 -4.03 -15.18 -9.82
N LEU A 148 -3.28 -14.18 -9.34
CA LEU A 148 -1.81 -14.25 -9.23
C LEU A 148 -1.31 -15.00 -7.99
N THR A 149 -2.21 -15.45 -7.11
CA THR A 149 -1.84 -16.19 -5.89
C THR A 149 -0.88 -17.37 -6.13
N PRO A 150 -1.03 -18.20 -7.19
CA PRO A 150 -0.07 -19.27 -7.52
C PRO A 150 1.33 -18.77 -7.91
N TYR A 151 1.46 -17.50 -8.29
CA TYR A 151 2.70 -16.87 -8.76
C TYR A 151 3.29 -15.90 -7.73
N ARG A 152 2.98 -16.11 -6.43
CA ARG A 152 3.46 -15.27 -5.33
C ARG A 152 4.96 -15.01 -5.37
N ASP A 153 5.78 -16.01 -5.72
CA ASP A 153 7.24 -15.90 -5.71
C ASP A 153 7.73 -14.84 -6.72
N GLY A 154 7.01 -14.63 -7.83
CA GLY A 154 7.33 -13.56 -8.78
C GLY A 154 6.94 -12.18 -8.24
N ILE A 155 5.79 -12.06 -7.57
CA ILE A 155 5.40 -10.79 -6.91
C ILE A 155 6.42 -10.46 -5.81
N GLU A 156 6.79 -11.43 -4.98
CA GLU A 156 7.80 -11.26 -3.93
C GLU A 156 9.17 -10.90 -4.53
N SER A 157 9.54 -11.45 -5.70
CA SER A 157 10.75 -11.02 -6.40
C SER A 157 10.68 -9.56 -6.86
N LEU A 158 9.54 -9.11 -7.42
CA LEU A 158 9.36 -7.68 -7.74
C LEU A 158 9.42 -6.79 -6.50
N ILE A 159 8.87 -7.26 -5.38
CA ILE A 159 8.92 -6.53 -4.11
C ILE A 159 10.37 -6.41 -3.63
N HIS A 160 11.13 -7.51 -3.57
CA HIS A 160 12.40 -7.57 -2.82
C HIS A 160 13.66 -7.36 -3.66
N ASP A 161 13.62 -7.71 -4.95
CA ASP A 161 14.84 -7.81 -5.77
C ASP A 161 15.03 -6.63 -6.72
N VAL A 162 14.00 -5.82 -6.97
CA VAL A 162 14.09 -4.65 -7.88
C VAL A 162 15.09 -3.63 -7.33
N GLY A 163 15.98 -3.16 -8.22
CA GLY A 163 17.07 -2.24 -7.85
C GLY A 163 18.30 -2.93 -7.22
N THR A 164 18.26 -4.25 -7.02
CA THR A 164 19.41 -5.01 -6.51
C THR A 164 20.53 -5.02 -7.53
N ARG A 165 21.67 -4.40 -7.19
CA ARG A 165 22.88 -4.48 -8.01
C ARG A 165 23.50 -5.85 -7.85
N ARG A 166 23.53 -6.64 -8.93
CA ARG A 166 24.40 -7.82 -8.97
C ARG A 166 25.85 -7.34 -8.93
N THR A 167 26.55 -7.57 -7.82
CA THR A 167 28.01 -7.71 -7.91
C THR A 167 28.27 -8.89 -8.84
N PRO A 168 29.07 -8.75 -9.90
CA PRO A 168 29.35 -9.86 -10.81
C PRO A 168 30.12 -10.94 -10.04
N GLN A 169 29.43 -11.93 -9.49
CA GLN A 169 30.02 -13.23 -9.15
C GLN A 169 30.29 -13.97 -10.46
N GLY A 170 31.32 -13.51 -11.16
CA GLY A 170 31.63 -13.94 -12.50
C GLY A 170 32.94 -13.34 -13.01
N ALA A 171 33.97 -13.28 -12.18
CA ALA A 171 35.34 -13.02 -12.61
C ALA A 171 36.24 -14.15 -12.12
N ARG A 172 36.54 -15.04 -13.07
CA ARG A 172 37.77 -15.83 -13.29
C ARG A 172 38.65 -16.22 -12.09
N SER A 173 39.07 -17.48 -12.13
CA SER A 173 40.07 -18.17 -11.31
C SER A 173 41.51 -17.60 -11.36
N ASP A 174 41.71 -16.28 -11.50
CA ASP A 174 43.05 -15.69 -11.70
C ASP A 174 43.34 -14.41 -10.89
N GLU A 175 42.57 -14.11 -9.83
CA GLU A 175 42.91 -13.02 -8.89
C GLU A 175 43.64 -13.55 -7.65
N ARG A 176 44.90 -13.94 -7.84
CA ARG A 176 45.86 -14.16 -6.72
C ARG A 176 46.86 -13.03 -6.51
N LEU A 177 46.79 -11.94 -7.27
CA LEU A 177 47.70 -10.80 -7.09
C LEU A 177 46.99 -9.47 -7.40
N LEU A 178 46.17 -9.00 -6.47
CA LEU A 178 45.94 -7.57 -6.18
C LEU A 178 45.03 -7.48 -4.95
N GLY A 179 45.65 -7.18 -3.81
CA GLY A 179 44.96 -7.00 -2.54
C GLY A 179 44.16 -5.69 -2.48
N THR A 180 43.25 -5.67 -1.50
CA THR A 180 42.95 -4.51 -0.64
C THR A 180 41.97 -3.41 -1.06
N THR A 181 41.14 -3.55 -2.11
CA THR A 181 40.05 -2.57 -2.32
C THR A 181 38.71 -3.23 -2.64
N LEU A 182 37.71 -2.97 -1.78
CA LEU A 182 36.28 -3.30 -1.91
C LEU A 182 35.85 -4.75 -1.57
N ARG A 183 36.08 -5.19 -0.33
CA ARG A 183 35.22 -6.23 0.27
C ARG A 183 33.92 -5.57 0.76
N PHE A 184 32.90 -5.50 -0.08
CA PHE A 184 31.55 -5.17 0.38
C PHE A 184 31.07 -6.26 1.34
N THR A 185 30.82 -5.91 2.59
CA THR A 185 30.22 -6.86 3.54
C THR A 185 28.75 -7.10 3.16
N ARG A 186 28.18 -8.26 3.53
CA ARG A 186 26.76 -8.58 3.28
C ARG A 186 25.79 -7.53 3.87
N SER A 187 26.22 -6.85 4.94
CA SER A 187 25.48 -5.75 5.56
C SER A 187 25.52 -4.47 4.71
N MET A 188 26.68 -4.14 4.14
CA MET A 188 26.81 -3.03 3.18
C MET A 188 25.99 -3.26 1.92
N THR A 189 26.01 -4.48 1.35
CA THR A 189 25.17 -4.80 0.18
C THR A 189 23.68 -4.72 0.51
N ALA A 190 23.26 -5.10 1.72
CA ALA A 190 21.87 -4.98 2.14
C ALA A 190 21.44 -3.51 2.29
N SER A 191 22.30 -2.67 2.90
CA SER A 191 22.04 -1.23 3.02
C SER A 191 22.05 -0.50 1.68
N GLU A 192 22.92 -0.89 0.74
CA GLU A 192 22.93 -0.32 -0.61
C GLU A 192 21.73 -0.78 -1.44
N ASN A 193 21.33 -2.05 -1.32
CA ASN A 193 20.14 -2.56 -1.99
C ASN A 193 18.87 -1.85 -1.47
N ASP A 194 18.78 -1.63 -0.15
CA ASP A 194 17.66 -0.89 0.45
C ASP A 194 17.60 0.58 -0.02
N LYS A 195 18.75 1.21 -0.26
CA LYS A 195 18.83 2.57 -0.84
C LYS A 195 18.46 2.62 -2.33
N ASN A 196 18.71 1.55 -3.07
CA ASN A 196 18.44 1.49 -4.51
C ASN A 196 17.03 0.96 -4.82
N ARG A 197 16.29 0.50 -3.80
CA ARG A 197 14.96 -0.07 -3.97
C ARG A 197 13.96 1.06 -4.23
N PRO A 198 13.18 1.00 -5.32
CA PRO A 198 12.25 2.07 -5.66
C PRO A 198 11.06 2.08 -4.68
N GLU A 199 10.52 3.26 -4.41
CA GLU A 199 9.33 3.42 -3.55
C GLU A 199 8.12 2.65 -4.06
N SER A 200 7.99 2.48 -5.36
CA SER A 200 6.94 1.67 -5.96
C SER A 200 7.00 0.21 -5.48
N ALA A 201 8.19 -0.33 -5.17
CA ALA A 201 8.31 -1.66 -4.58
C ALA A 201 7.83 -1.71 -3.13
N CYS A 202 8.11 -0.67 -2.35
CA CYS A 202 7.59 -0.51 -1.00
C CYS A 202 6.06 -0.36 -1.02
N ARG A 203 5.51 0.44 -1.94
CA ARG A 203 4.07 0.59 -2.18
C ARG A 203 3.40 -0.72 -2.56
N LEU A 204 4.02 -1.48 -3.47
CA LEU A 204 3.53 -2.80 -3.87
C LEU A 204 3.51 -3.75 -2.67
N HIS A 205 4.55 -3.73 -1.83
CA HIS A 205 4.61 -4.57 -0.63
C HIS A 205 3.48 -4.25 0.36
N VAL A 206 3.29 -2.97 0.71
CA VAL A 206 2.19 -2.54 1.58
C VAL A 206 0.84 -2.95 0.99
N SER A 207 0.69 -2.84 -0.33
CA SER A 207 -0.56 -3.19 -1.01
C SER A 207 -0.83 -4.70 -1.09
N TYR A 208 0.23 -5.50 -1.24
CA TYR A 208 0.19 -6.96 -1.36
C TYR A 208 0.04 -7.65 0.00
N GLY A 209 0.63 -7.09 1.06
CA GLY A 209 0.64 -7.66 2.40
C GLY A 209 1.94 -8.41 2.74
N LEU A 210 1.95 -9.11 3.87
CA LEU A 210 3.16 -9.80 4.37
C LEU A 210 3.63 -10.90 3.42
N THR A 211 4.87 -10.81 2.95
CA THR A 211 5.51 -11.85 2.13
C THR A 211 6.05 -13.01 2.96
N THR A 212 6.47 -14.09 2.27
CA THR A 212 7.16 -15.22 2.91
C THR A 212 8.42 -14.76 3.65
N ARG A 213 9.11 -13.75 3.12
CA ARG A 213 10.33 -13.18 3.68
C ARG A 213 10.10 -12.60 5.08
N GLU A 214 9.11 -11.72 5.27
CA GLU A 214 8.83 -11.09 6.57
C GLU A 214 8.33 -12.11 7.61
N ARG A 215 7.70 -13.20 7.15
CA ARG A 215 7.18 -14.27 8.02
C ARG A 215 8.28 -15.16 8.59
N ILE A 216 9.36 -15.39 7.85
CA ILE A 216 10.37 -16.41 8.17
C ILE A 216 11.73 -15.78 8.52
N GLU A 217 12.11 -14.66 7.89
CA GLU A 217 13.44 -14.08 8.05
C GLU A 217 13.51 -13.10 9.25
N HIS A 218 14.18 -13.51 10.31
CA HIS A 218 14.48 -12.64 11.47
C HIS A 218 15.20 -11.33 11.06
N ARG A 219 16.10 -11.39 10.08
CA ARG A 219 16.83 -10.22 9.59
C ARG A 219 15.94 -9.20 8.87
N ALA A 220 14.89 -9.65 8.18
CA ALA A 220 13.93 -8.76 7.54
C ALA A 220 13.17 -7.95 8.60
N ARG A 221 12.80 -8.61 9.71
CA ARG A 221 12.21 -7.95 10.88
C ARG A 221 13.16 -6.88 11.45
N GLY A 222 14.41 -7.22 11.73
CA GLY A 222 15.37 -6.25 12.25
C GLY A 222 15.61 -5.07 11.30
N ALA A 223 15.63 -5.31 9.98
CA ALA A 223 15.72 -4.23 8.99
C ALA A 223 14.55 -3.24 9.07
N ALA A 224 13.33 -3.74 9.19
CA ALA A 224 12.15 -2.88 9.37
C ALA A 224 12.20 -2.13 10.71
N ARG A 225 12.55 -2.81 11.81
CA ARG A 225 12.69 -2.20 13.15
C ARG A 225 13.72 -1.06 13.15
N ARG A 226 14.86 -1.23 12.48
CA ARG A 226 15.88 -0.18 12.33
C ARG A 226 15.42 1.06 11.57
N LYS A 227 14.33 0.98 10.78
CA LYS A 227 13.69 2.16 10.18
C LYS A 227 12.66 2.77 11.15
N VAL A 228 11.77 1.94 11.69
CA VAL A 228 10.69 2.36 12.60
C VAL A 228 11.22 3.08 13.84
N TYR A 229 12.28 2.57 14.46
CA TYR A 229 12.82 3.06 15.73
C TYR A 229 13.99 4.05 15.56
N ASN A 230 14.22 4.55 14.35
CA ASN A 230 15.29 5.51 14.08
C ASN A 230 14.78 6.94 14.21
N TRP A 231 15.23 7.67 15.25
CA TRP A 231 14.83 9.06 15.49
C TRP A 231 15.17 10.00 14.34
N SER A 232 16.14 9.67 13.48
CA SER A 232 16.44 10.50 12.31
C SER A 232 15.40 10.41 11.18
N LEU A 233 14.39 9.54 11.28
CA LEU A 233 13.35 9.38 10.26
C LEU A 233 11.98 9.95 10.68
N SER A 234 11.85 10.44 11.92
CA SER A 234 10.61 11.01 12.45
C SER A 234 10.93 12.29 13.25
N GLY A 235 10.29 13.40 12.90
CA GLY A 235 10.56 14.70 13.50
C GLY A 235 9.47 15.74 13.16
N PRO A 236 9.62 16.99 13.63
CA PRO A 236 8.64 18.05 13.38
C PRO A 236 8.36 18.30 11.88
N ASP A 237 9.37 18.10 11.04
CA ASP A 237 9.35 18.33 9.59
C ASP A 237 8.53 17.30 8.80
N ASN A 238 8.21 16.15 9.40
CA ASN A 238 7.25 15.19 8.87
C ASN A 238 6.10 14.91 9.84
N ASP A 239 5.85 15.84 10.78
CA ASP A 239 4.85 15.72 11.85
C ASP A 239 5.01 14.44 12.70
N TYR A 240 6.19 13.82 12.70
CA TYR A 240 6.51 12.55 13.34
C TYR A 240 5.85 11.32 12.70
N GLY A 241 5.28 11.46 11.50
CA GLY A 241 4.62 10.39 10.75
C GLY A 241 5.45 9.79 9.61
N PRO A 242 4.91 8.79 8.89
CA PRO A 242 5.56 8.18 7.72
C PRO A 242 5.44 9.06 6.46
N PHE A 243 5.82 10.34 6.57
CA PHE A 243 5.87 11.30 5.47
C PHE A 243 7.31 11.69 5.18
N HIS A 244 7.58 12.10 3.94
CA HIS A 244 8.88 12.63 3.60
C HIS A 244 9.21 13.88 4.42
N ARG A 245 10.47 13.95 4.83
CA ARG A 245 11.06 15.06 5.58
C ARG A 245 11.42 16.28 4.72
N ASP A 246 11.04 16.26 3.45
CA ASP A 246 11.28 17.36 2.49
C ASP A 246 10.18 18.43 2.52
N GLY A 247 9.22 18.32 3.44
CA GLY A 247 8.07 19.22 3.55
C GLY A 247 7.01 19.03 2.47
N SER A 248 7.13 18.01 1.60
CA SER A 248 6.16 17.76 0.53
C SER A 248 4.82 17.22 1.04
N GLY A 249 4.78 16.66 2.25
CA GLY A 249 3.62 15.96 2.81
C GLY A 249 3.32 14.62 2.15
N LYS A 250 4.13 14.18 1.17
CA LYS A 250 3.97 12.88 0.51
C LYS A 250 4.36 11.74 1.43
N VAL A 251 3.76 10.57 1.21
CA VAL A 251 4.08 9.33 1.94
C VAL A 251 5.54 8.95 1.70
N ASP A 252 6.28 8.66 2.76
CA ASP A 252 7.54 7.95 2.66
C ASP A 252 7.24 6.45 2.64
N TRP A 253 7.21 5.86 1.42
CA TRP A 253 6.79 4.48 1.26
C TRP A 253 7.75 3.49 1.92
N ALA A 254 9.04 3.82 2.02
CA ALA A 254 10.04 2.98 2.65
C ALA A 254 9.87 2.92 4.17
N LEU A 255 9.53 4.04 4.81
CA LEU A 255 9.20 4.09 6.24
C LEU A 255 7.83 3.44 6.50
N LEU A 256 6.82 3.71 5.66
CA LEU A 256 5.50 3.09 5.79
C LEU A 256 5.55 1.56 5.64
N GLU A 257 6.35 1.05 4.69
CA GLU A 257 6.60 -0.39 4.54
C GLU A 257 7.24 -1.01 5.80
N ALA A 258 8.19 -0.31 6.41
CA ALA A 258 8.82 -0.78 7.64
C ALA A 258 7.82 -0.83 8.80
N VAL A 259 7.00 0.22 8.95
CA VAL A 259 5.89 0.26 9.91
C VAL A 259 4.94 -0.91 9.67
N PHE A 260 4.48 -1.08 8.43
CA PHE A 260 3.59 -2.16 8.01
C PHE A 260 4.18 -3.54 8.36
N SER A 261 5.46 -3.78 8.05
CA SER A 261 6.12 -5.07 8.27
C SER A 261 6.23 -5.41 9.76
N VAL A 262 6.59 -4.44 10.60
CA VAL A 262 6.68 -4.64 12.06
C VAL A 262 5.29 -4.88 12.64
N ILE A 263 4.35 -3.95 12.41
CA ILE A 263 3.07 -4.00 13.09
C ILE A 263 2.18 -5.15 12.61
N SER A 264 2.30 -5.56 11.35
CA SER A 264 1.52 -6.70 10.83
C SER A 264 1.87 -8.01 11.53
N ARG A 265 3.15 -8.22 11.86
CA ARG A 265 3.59 -9.37 12.64
C ARG A 265 3.12 -9.26 14.09
N ASN A 266 3.23 -8.08 14.68
CA ASN A 266 2.81 -7.82 16.06
C ASN A 266 1.30 -7.93 16.25
N PHE A 267 0.50 -7.50 15.27
CA PHE A 267 -0.94 -7.73 15.23
C PHE A 267 -1.27 -9.22 15.25
N SER A 268 -0.61 -10.03 14.40
CA SER A 268 -0.82 -11.47 14.36
C SER A 268 -0.50 -12.16 15.70
N MET A 269 0.50 -11.66 16.43
CA MET A 269 0.84 -12.15 17.77
C MET A 269 -0.20 -11.69 18.81
N CYS A 270 -0.57 -10.42 18.80
CA CYS A 270 -1.57 -9.81 19.69
C CYS A 270 -2.91 -10.55 19.66
N VAL A 271 -3.37 -10.95 18.48
CA VAL A 271 -4.64 -11.66 18.30
C VAL A 271 -4.51 -13.18 18.37
N GLU A 272 -3.30 -13.72 18.59
CA GLU A 272 -2.99 -15.15 18.62
C GLU A 272 -3.58 -15.92 17.42
N GLY A 273 -3.58 -15.29 16.25
CA GLY A 273 -4.16 -15.86 15.03
C GLY A 273 -5.69 -16.02 15.03
N ARG A 274 -6.44 -15.49 15.99
CA ARG A 274 -7.92 -15.58 16.08
C ARG A 274 -8.64 -14.60 15.14
N ILE A 275 -7.97 -13.53 14.75
CA ILE A 275 -8.47 -12.49 13.84
C ILE A 275 -7.51 -12.39 12.66
N ALA A 276 -8.04 -12.47 11.45
CA ALA A 276 -7.25 -12.24 10.25
C ALA A 276 -7.03 -10.73 10.09
N MET A 277 -5.76 -10.33 9.99
CA MET A 277 -5.42 -8.95 9.66
C MET A 277 -5.88 -8.63 8.22
N PRO A 278 -6.67 -7.56 7.99
CA PRO A 278 -7.06 -7.14 6.66
C PRO A 278 -5.82 -6.76 5.82
N GLN A 279 -5.51 -7.56 4.80
CA GLN A 279 -4.34 -7.36 3.93
C GLN A 279 -4.53 -8.00 2.56
N GLY A 280 -3.74 -7.55 1.58
CA GLY A 280 -3.85 -7.96 0.19
C GLY A 280 -4.51 -6.88 -0.67
N PHE A 281 -4.39 -7.04 -1.99
CA PHE A 281 -4.80 -6.02 -2.96
C PHE A 281 -6.22 -5.51 -2.74
N CYS A 282 -7.16 -6.38 -2.38
CA CYS A 282 -8.55 -5.98 -2.15
C CYS A 282 -8.73 -5.02 -0.95
N PHE A 283 -7.84 -5.02 0.04
CA PHE A 283 -7.91 -4.06 1.16
C PHE A 283 -7.15 -2.76 0.88
N SER A 284 -6.41 -2.72 -0.23
CA SER A 284 -5.60 -1.58 -0.67
C SER A 284 -6.30 -0.78 -1.77
N LEU A 285 -7.64 -0.87 -1.80
CA LEU A 285 -8.51 -0.16 -2.74
C LEU A 285 -9.42 0.83 -2.03
N PRO A 286 -9.69 2.00 -2.64
CA PRO A 286 -10.71 2.90 -2.15
C PRO A 286 -12.07 2.21 -2.04
N HIS A 287 -12.95 2.76 -1.21
CA HIS A 287 -14.35 2.32 -1.08
C HIS A 287 -14.55 0.87 -0.67
N ARG A 288 -13.53 0.25 -0.07
CA ARG A 288 -13.60 -1.13 0.43
C ARG A 288 -14.71 -1.32 1.47
N THR A 289 -14.95 -0.30 2.28
CA THR A 289 -16.08 -0.24 3.22
C THR A 289 -17.23 0.57 2.62
N LEU A 290 -18.46 0.13 2.85
CA LEU A 290 -19.66 0.78 2.33
C LEU A 290 -19.88 2.14 3.00
N PRO A 291 -20.45 3.13 2.28
CA PRO A 291 -20.79 4.40 2.89
C PRO A 291 -21.95 4.20 3.87
N ASP A 292 -21.89 4.86 5.03
CA ASP A 292 -23.00 4.91 5.96
C ASP A 292 -24.03 5.94 5.46
N PRO A 293 -25.27 5.54 5.12
CA PRO A 293 -26.30 6.47 4.65
C PRO A 293 -26.67 7.54 5.69
N THR A 294 -26.42 7.29 6.97
CA THR A 294 -26.69 8.24 8.06
C THR A 294 -25.62 9.32 8.18
N SER A 295 -24.42 9.06 7.65
CA SER A 295 -23.25 9.96 7.72
C SER A 295 -22.61 10.12 6.34
N PRO A 296 -23.32 10.69 5.34
CA PRO A 296 -22.83 10.75 3.95
C PRO A 296 -21.57 11.59 3.76
N ASN A 297 -21.28 12.51 4.68
CA ASN A 297 -20.08 13.35 4.66
C ASN A 297 -18.84 12.62 5.20
N ASP A 298 -18.99 11.45 5.80
CA ASP A 298 -17.90 10.64 6.32
C ASP A 298 -17.18 9.89 5.18
N TRP A 299 -16.44 10.65 4.39
CA TRP A 299 -15.74 10.12 3.25
C TRP A 299 -14.59 9.19 3.66
N ALA A 300 -14.04 9.27 4.88
CA ALA A 300 -12.92 8.41 5.31
C ALA A 300 -13.34 7.17 6.10
N ARG A 301 -14.64 6.97 6.37
CA ARG A 301 -15.17 5.92 7.27
C ARG A 301 -14.67 6.09 8.72
N VAL A 302 -14.54 7.33 9.18
CA VAL A 302 -14.18 7.68 10.56
C VAL A 302 -15.14 7.04 11.57
N THR A 303 -16.43 7.26 11.39
CA THR A 303 -17.50 6.94 12.33
C THR A 303 -17.68 5.43 12.43
N GLY A 304 -17.61 4.91 13.65
CA GLY A 304 -17.81 3.50 13.94
C GLY A 304 -16.64 2.88 14.69
N ALA A 305 -16.62 1.54 14.69
CA ALA A 305 -15.63 0.77 15.44
C ALA A 305 -14.37 0.50 14.61
N TRP A 306 -13.21 0.68 15.24
CA TRP A 306 -11.89 0.32 14.70
C TRP A 306 -11.19 -0.64 15.65
N LEU A 307 -10.42 -1.58 15.10
CA LEU A 307 -9.59 -2.53 15.84
C LEU A 307 -8.13 -2.37 15.48
N GLY A 308 -7.26 -2.36 16.47
CA GLY A 308 -5.85 -2.13 16.23
C GLY A 308 -4.95 -2.43 17.40
N THR A 309 -3.64 -2.32 17.17
CA THR A 309 -2.62 -2.46 18.20
C THR A 309 -1.43 -1.54 17.89
N TYR A 310 -0.49 -1.49 18.81
CA TYR A 310 0.74 -0.73 18.77
C TYR A 310 1.88 -1.56 19.36
N SER A 311 3.12 -1.26 19.02
CA SER A 311 4.29 -1.94 19.61
C SER A 311 5.39 -0.96 19.97
N TRP A 312 6.31 -1.39 20.84
CA TRP A 312 7.46 -0.59 21.28
C TRP A 312 8.69 -1.46 21.52
N LEU A 313 9.86 -0.83 21.46
CA LEU A 313 11.09 -1.37 22.05
C LEU A 313 11.18 -0.99 23.51
N ASP A 314 11.90 -1.80 24.29
CA ASP A 314 12.40 -1.31 25.57
C ASP A 314 13.22 -0.03 25.34
N TYR A 315 13.06 0.93 26.25
CA TYR A 315 13.68 2.24 26.10
C TYR A 315 15.20 2.17 26.10
N SER A 316 15.80 1.23 26.84
CA SER A 316 17.25 1.06 26.87
C SER A 316 17.80 0.57 25.52
N ASP A 317 17.08 -0.33 24.84
CA ASP A 317 17.43 -0.81 23.50
C ASP A 317 17.25 0.30 22.45
N LEU A 318 16.17 1.08 22.57
CA LEU A 318 15.90 2.23 21.70
C LEU A 318 17.02 3.28 21.77
N VAL A 319 17.42 3.67 22.99
CA VAL A 319 18.52 4.61 23.21
C VAL A 319 19.84 4.03 22.70
N THR A 320 20.14 2.77 23.02
CA THR A 320 21.37 2.11 22.57
C THR A 320 21.49 2.08 21.05
N PHE A 321 20.38 1.83 20.35
CA PHE A 321 20.34 1.85 18.89
C PHE A 321 20.60 3.24 18.30
N ASN A 322 19.97 4.29 18.86
CA ASN A 322 20.06 5.64 18.32
C ASN A 322 21.30 6.44 18.78
N ALA A 323 21.85 6.11 19.95
CA ALA A 323 23.11 6.70 20.45
C ALA A 323 24.35 6.12 19.74
N TRP A 324 24.17 5.12 18.88
CA TRP A 324 25.27 4.51 18.14
C TRP A 324 25.95 5.54 17.23
N THR A 325 27.24 5.76 17.47
CA THR A 325 28.13 6.53 16.60
C THR A 325 29.01 5.60 15.78
N SER A 326 29.50 6.07 14.63
CA SER A 326 30.38 5.32 13.72
C SER A 326 31.68 4.81 14.35
N ASP A 327 32.03 5.28 15.55
CA ASP A 327 33.22 4.89 16.30
C ASP A 327 33.08 3.52 17.00
N HIS A 328 31.86 2.98 17.11
CA HIS A 328 31.59 1.69 17.74
C HIS A 328 31.46 0.57 16.68
N PRO A 329 32.24 -0.52 16.79
CA PRO A 329 32.19 -1.60 15.81
C PRO A 329 30.82 -2.32 15.85
N GLY A 330 30.09 -2.23 14.74
CA GLY A 330 28.83 -2.95 14.52
C GLY A 330 27.59 -2.17 14.97
N ARG A 331 26.86 -1.58 14.00
CA ARG A 331 25.54 -0.98 14.26
C ARG A 331 24.58 -2.05 14.81
N PRO A 332 23.82 -1.77 15.89
CA PRO A 332 22.86 -2.73 16.43
C PRO A 332 21.85 -3.13 15.36
N THR A 333 21.62 -4.45 15.22
CA THR A 333 20.76 -4.97 14.17
C THR A 333 19.29 -4.94 14.58
N LEU A 334 18.94 -4.98 15.87
CA LEU A 334 17.56 -5.14 16.33
C LEU A 334 16.88 -6.42 15.77
N ASP A 335 17.67 -7.40 15.32
CA ASP A 335 17.14 -8.64 14.76
C ASP A 335 16.46 -9.49 15.85
N ASP A 336 17.06 -9.52 17.05
CA ASP A 336 16.69 -10.40 18.17
C ASP A 336 16.23 -9.65 19.44
N GLU A 337 16.31 -8.32 19.47
CA GLU A 337 15.90 -7.54 20.64
C GLU A 337 14.41 -7.76 20.96
N PRO A 338 13.99 -7.76 22.23
CA PRO A 338 12.59 -7.88 22.58
C PRO A 338 11.77 -6.72 22.01
N GLU A 339 10.54 -7.02 21.59
CA GLU A 339 9.57 -6.03 21.13
C GLU A 339 8.24 -6.37 21.77
N ASP A 340 7.71 -5.43 22.55
CA ASP A 340 6.43 -5.60 23.19
C ASP A 340 5.32 -5.09 22.28
N CYS A 341 4.17 -5.76 22.38
CA CYS A 341 2.96 -5.41 21.65
C CYS A 341 1.86 -5.10 22.66
N GLY A 342 1.13 -4.02 22.39
CA GLY A 342 -0.02 -3.62 23.20
C GLY A 342 -1.18 -4.59 23.08
N ASP A 343 -2.13 -4.42 23.98
CA ASP A 343 -3.41 -5.13 23.90
C ASP A 343 -4.14 -4.78 22.59
N LEU A 344 -5.04 -5.66 22.15
CA LEU A 344 -5.92 -5.34 21.05
C LEU A 344 -6.89 -4.24 21.49
N MET A 345 -6.77 -3.06 20.89
CA MET A 345 -7.58 -1.89 21.22
C MET A 345 -8.79 -1.79 20.29
N LYS A 346 -9.93 -1.38 20.85
CA LYS A 346 -11.14 -0.99 20.12
C LYS A 346 -11.36 0.51 20.27
N LEU A 347 -11.33 1.23 19.15
CA LEU A 347 -11.77 2.63 19.07
C LEU A 347 -13.25 2.67 18.70
N GLU A 348 -14.00 3.59 19.29
CA GLU A 348 -15.33 3.98 18.87
C GLU A 348 -15.31 5.48 18.57
N LEU A 349 -15.29 5.80 17.28
CA LEU A 349 -15.10 7.16 16.77
C LEU A 349 -16.41 7.70 16.18
N LYS A 350 -16.55 9.02 16.18
CA LYS A 350 -17.62 9.76 15.51
C LYS A 350 -17.06 11.07 14.96
N LEU A 351 -17.64 11.58 13.88
CA LEU A 351 -17.35 12.94 13.43
C LEU A 351 -17.67 13.95 14.54
N ASP A 352 -16.77 14.92 14.71
CA ASP A 352 -16.85 15.94 15.74
C ASP A 352 -16.09 17.19 15.32
N ASP A 353 -16.79 18.14 14.71
CA ASP A 353 -16.18 19.41 14.27
C ASP A 353 -15.80 20.33 15.44
N THR A 354 -16.24 20.02 16.67
CA THR A 354 -15.91 20.87 17.83
C THR A 354 -14.42 20.83 18.18
N VAL A 355 -13.70 19.79 17.75
CA VAL A 355 -12.24 19.69 17.93
C VAL A 355 -11.45 20.36 16.81
N ALA A 356 -12.11 20.91 15.78
CA ALA A 356 -11.42 21.53 14.64
C ALA A 356 -10.53 22.73 15.01
N SER A 357 -10.85 23.41 16.11
CA SER A 357 -10.04 24.52 16.63
C SER A 357 -8.83 24.08 17.46
N ASP A 358 -8.62 22.78 17.68
CA ASP A 358 -7.48 22.27 18.43
C ASP A 358 -6.19 22.43 17.63
N SER A 359 -5.27 23.25 18.15
CA SER A 359 -3.95 23.49 17.54
C SER A 359 -3.12 22.22 17.39
N ARG A 360 -3.29 21.21 18.26
CA ARG A 360 -2.57 19.93 18.17
C ARG A 360 -3.02 19.10 16.97
N LEU A 361 -4.19 19.38 16.40
CA LEU A 361 -4.68 18.70 15.20
C LEU A 361 -4.24 19.39 13.90
N MET A 362 -3.54 20.52 13.99
CA MET A 362 -3.08 21.28 12.82
C MET A 362 -1.74 20.75 12.30
N THR A 363 -1.63 20.64 10.98
CA THR A 363 -0.40 20.27 10.28
C THR A 363 0.15 21.46 9.50
N SER A 364 1.48 21.55 9.42
CA SER A 364 2.16 22.48 8.53
C SER A 364 2.46 21.89 7.14
N LEU A 365 2.30 20.57 6.99
CA LEU A 365 2.52 19.88 5.73
C LEU A 365 1.38 20.15 4.75
N PRO A 366 1.67 20.22 3.44
CA PRO A 366 0.64 20.29 2.41
C PRO A 366 -0.34 19.11 2.52
N VAL A 367 -1.62 19.39 2.30
CA VAL A 367 -2.69 18.40 2.18
C VAL A 367 -3.47 18.65 0.89
N CYS A 368 -4.05 17.60 0.33
CA CYS A 368 -4.95 17.73 -0.81
C CYS A 368 -6.32 18.24 -0.31
N THR A 369 -6.86 19.27 -0.96
CA THR A 369 -8.10 19.95 -0.56
C THR A 369 -9.33 19.48 -1.36
N ASP A 370 -9.21 18.42 -2.16
CA ASP A 370 -10.31 17.89 -2.98
C ASP A 370 -11.45 17.33 -2.11
N LEU A 371 -11.14 16.90 -0.87
CA LEU A 371 -12.12 16.60 0.18
C LEU A 371 -11.86 17.44 1.43
N PRO A 372 -12.91 17.81 2.19
CA PRO A 372 -12.74 18.55 3.42
C PRO A 372 -12.06 17.70 4.50
N VAL A 373 -11.26 18.33 5.35
CA VAL A 373 -10.69 17.68 6.54
C VAL A 373 -11.83 17.22 7.46
N LEU A 374 -11.80 15.95 7.87
CA LEU A 374 -12.73 15.41 8.86
C LEU A 374 -12.09 15.52 10.24
N TYR A 375 -12.86 16.01 11.21
CA TYR A 375 -12.47 16.01 12.61
C TYR A 375 -13.31 15.02 13.40
N PHE A 376 -12.71 14.40 14.41
CA PHE A 376 -13.38 13.34 15.14
C PHE A 376 -12.98 13.26 16.61
N SER A 377 -13.89 12.69 17.39
CA SER A 377 -13.67 12.32 18.78
C SER A 377 -14.26 10.95 19.08
N GLY A 378 -13.83 10.35 20.18
CA GLY A 378 -14.23 9.00 20.52
C GLY A 378 -13.54 8.47 21.76
N LEU A 379 -13.70 7.16 21.94
CA LEU A 379 -13.19 6.43 23.09
C LEU A 379 -12.39 5.24 22.63
N SER A 380 -11.37 4.87 23.41
CA SER A 380 -10.59 3.65 23.22
C SER A 380 -10.65 2.77 24.46
N ARG A 381 -10.76 1.45 24.22
CA ARG A 381 -10.87 0.42 25.26
C ARG A 381 -10.20 -0.87 24.79
N GLY A 382 -9.69 -1.69 25.72
CA GLY A 382 -9.22 -3.04 25.40
C GLY A 382 -10.38 -3.89 24.85
N HIS A 383 -10.13 -4.62 23.76
CA HIS A 383 -11.13 -5.46 23.08
C HIS A 383 -11.47 -6.72 23.88
N ALA A 384 -10.47 -7.34 24.54
CA ALA A 384 -10.65 -8.49 25.42
C ALA A 384 -9.52 -8.52 26.48
N GLY A 385 -9.86 -8.39 27.77
CA GLY A 385 -8.91 -8.51 28.89
C GLY A 385 -8.63 -7.21 29.66
N MET A 386 -8.59 -7.32 31.00
CA MET A 386 -8.42 -6.32 32.07
C MET A 386 -9.16 -4.97 31.95
N HIS A 387 -9.80 -4.52 33.04
CA HIS A 387 -10.46 -3.21 33.16
C HIS A 387 -9.44 -2.05 33.10
N ARG A 388 -8.86 -1.78 31.93
CA ARG A 388 -8.18 -0.50 31.70
C ARG A 388 -9.24 0.61 31.64
N PRO A 389 -8.96 1.79 32.22
CA PRO A 389 -9.86 2.92 32.11
C PRO A 389 -10.08 3.26 30.63
N VAL A 390 -11.29 3.67 30.31
CA VAL A 390 -11.62 4.18 28.98
C VAL A 390 -10.78 5.44 28.73
N ILE A 391 -10.09 5.50 27.60
CA ILE A 391 -9.22 6.63 27.23
C ILE A 391 -9.89 7.45 26.12
N GLY A 392 -9.73 8.77 26.20
CA GLY A 392 -10.27 9.68 25.20
C GLY A 392 -9.42 9.67 23.94
N VAL A 393 -10.07 9.78 22.78
CA VAL A 393 -9.39 9.92 21.49
C VAL A 393 -10.02 11.09 20.75
N ARG A 394 -9.18 11.90 20.11
CA ARG A 394 -9.63 12.87 19.11
C ARG A 394 -8.63 12.94 17.98
N GLY A 395 -9.02 13.48 16.84
CA GLY A 395 -8.15 13.45 15.69
C GLY A 395 -8.73 14.12 14.46
N CYS A 396 -7.99 13.99 13.36
CA CYS A 396 -8.43 14.43 12.06
C CYS A 396 -7.98 13.47 10.95
N ALA A 397 -8.73 13.47 9.84
CA ALA A 397 -8.40 12.76 8.62
C ALA A 397 -8.43 13.74 7.43
N SER A 398 -7.42 13.66 6.57
CA SER A 398 -7.27 14.53 5.39
C SER A 398 -6.62 13.77 4.24
N LEU A 399 -6.78 14.24 3.00
CA LEU A 399 -6.10 13.63 1.86
C LEU A 399 -4.62 14.02 1.83
N VAL A 400 -3.77 13.02 1.58
CA VAL A 400 -2.34 13.24 1.29
C VAL A 400 -2.21 13.99 -0.05
N PRO A 401 -1.17 14.82 -0.25
CA PRO A 401 -0.84 15.37 -1.56
C PRO A 401 -0.83 14.28 -2.65
N GLY A 402 -1.68 14.47 -3.68
CA GLY A 402 -1.95 13.45 -4.71
C GLY A 402 -3.37 12.89 -4.67
N GLY A 403 -4.13 13.16 -3.59
CA GLY A 403 -5.59 12.92 -3.54
C GLY A 403 -6.00 11.45 -3.46
N ARG A 404 -5.06 10.55 -3.17
CA ARG A 404 -5.31 9.11 -3.09
C ARG A 404 -5.28 8.59 -1.67
N GLU A 405 -4.12 8.61 -1.03
CA GLU A 405 -3.94 8.12 0.33
C GLU A 405 -4.61 9.08 1.34
N VAL A 406 -5.03 8.53 2.48
CA VAL A 406 -5.60 9.34 3.58
C VAL A 406 -4.59 9.43 4.71
N ARG A 407 -4.35 10.64 5.17
CA ARG A 407 -3.58 10.93 6.38
C ARG A 407 -4.51 10.95 7.59
N TRP A 408 -4.04 10.34 8.68
CA TRP A 408 -4.74 10.29 9.96
C TRP A 408 -3.84 10.81 11.07
N ARG A 409 -4.38 11.71 11.89
CA ARG A 409 -3.77 12.13 13.16
C ARG A 409 -4.72 11.75 14.31
N TYR A 410 -4.19 11.13 15.35
CA TYR A 410 -4.91 10.87 16.61
C TYR A 410 -4.14 11.46 17.79
N ILE A 411 -4.87 12.02 18.75
CA ILE A 411 -4.38 12.41 20.06
C ILE A 411 -5.08 11.52 21.09
N ILE A 412 -4.30 10.77 21.85
CA ILE A 412 -4.77 9.90 22.94
C ILE A 412 -4.66 10.65 24.25
N ASN A 413 -5.79 10.79 24.92
CA ASN A 413 -5.94 11.51 26.18
C ASN A 413 -6.21 10.55 27.34
N TYR A 414 -5.36 10.59 28.36
CA TYR A 414 -5.49 9.85 29.61
C TYR A 414 -5.86 10.82 30.73
N GLY A 415 -7.06 10.69 31.29
CA GLY A 415 -7.46 11.45 32.48
C GLY A 415 -7.37 12.97 32.30
N GLY A 416 -7.65 13.49 31.10
CA GLY A 416 -7.56 14.91 30.78
C GLY A 416 -6.20 15.37 30.25
N GLN A 417 -5.17 14.50 30.26
CA GLN A 417 -3.84 14.81 29.74
C GLN A 417 -3.59 14.12 28.40
N ASP A 418 -3.16 14.90 27.42
CA ASP A 418 -2.71 14.36 26.15
C ASP A 418 -1.36 13.68 26.32
N GLN A 419 -1.27 12.41 25.96
CA GLN A 419 -0.05 11.63 26.16
C GLN A 419 0.60 11.24 24.84
N TRP A 420 -0.20 10.75 23.88
CA TRP A 420 0.32 10.18 22.64
C TRP A 420 -0.29 10.83 21.42
N GLN A 421 0.58 11.14 20.45
CA GLN A 421 0.21 11.53 19.09
C GLN A 421 0.49 10.35 18.17
N LEU A 422 -0.49 9.99 17.34
CA LEU A 422 -0.39 8.95 16.33
C LEU A 422 -0.54 9.61 14.96
N GLU A 423 0.43 9.40 14.08
CA GLU A 423 0.40 9.82 12.68
C GLU A 423 0.42 8.61 11.76
N GLY A 424 -0.62 8.46 10.94
CA GLY A 424 -0.75 7.31 10.06
C GLY A 424 -1.22 7.64 8.67
N VAL A 425 -1.06 6.64 7.80
CA VAL A 425 -1.49 6.65 6.41
C VAL A 425 -2.42 5.46 6.20
N GLN A 426 -3.54 5.71 5.53
CA GLN A 426 -4.41 4.69 4.97
C GLN A 426 -4.04 4.52 3.48
N PRO A 427 -3.20 3.52 3.13
CA PRO A 427 -2.53 3.44 1.84
C PRO A 427 -3.47 3.11 0.68
N GLY A 428 -4.59 2.42 0.96
CA GLY A 428 -5.62 2.15 -0.06
C GLY A 428 -6.52 3.36 -0.35
N GLY A 429 -6.36 4.46 0.39
CA GLY A 429 -7.17 5.65 0.23
C GLY A 429 -8.53 5.62 0.94
N VAL A 430 -9.42 6.50 0.51
CA VAL A 430 -10.77 6.75 1.03
C VAL A 430 -11.52 5.45 1.33
N ARG A 431 -11.92 5.21 2.59
CA ARG A 431 -12.71 4.02 3.01
C ARG A 431 -12.06 2.67 2.71
N SER A 432 -10.75 2.62 2.55
CA SER A 432 -10.01 1.39 2.29
C SER A 432 -9.73 0.62 3.59
N GLY A 433 -8.71 -0.25 3.60
CA GLY A 433 -8.30 -1.07 4.73
C GLY A 433 -7.68 -0.28 5.89
N GLY A 434 -6.54 -0.76 6.39
CA GLY A 434 -5.94 -0.26 7.62
C GLY A 434 -5.26 1.10 7.51
N VAL A 435 -5.17 1.79 8.63
CA VAL A 435 -4.26 2.91 8.89
C VAL A 435 -3.00 2.34 9.51
N PHE A 436 -1.83 2.72 9.00
CA PHE A 436 -0.51 2.32 9.52
C PHE A 436 0.32 3.57 9.79
N GLY A 437 1.00 3.62 10.93
CA GLY A 437 1.71 4.83 11.31
C GLY A 437 2.66 4.69 12.48
N LEU A 438 3.15 5.84 12.94
CA LEU A 438 4.01 5.97 14.12
C LEU A 438 3.25 6.66 15.25
N TRP A 439 3.49 6.21 16.48
CA TRP A 439 3.09 6.91 17.70
C TRP A 439 4.32 7.53 18.37
N THR A 440 4.15 8.73 18.93
CA THR A 440 5.14 9.44 19.76
C THR A 440 4.45 10.14 20.94
N GLN A 441 5.21 10.63 21.91
CA GLN A 441 4.66 11.49 22.96
C GLN A 441 4.21 12.84 22.39
N CYS A 442 3.11 13.40 22.89
CA CYS A 442 2.60 14.69 22.38
C CYS A 442 3.55 15.86 22.58
N ASP A 443 4.37 15.82 23.63
CA ASP A 443 5.31 16.90 23.93
C ASP A 443 6.62 16.77 23.14
N HIS A 444 6.80 15.64 22.44
CA HIS A 444 7.92 15.33 21.56
C HIS A 444 9.29 15.66 22.17
N GLU A 445 9.51 15.20 23.40
CA GLU A 445 10.80 15.33 24.07
C GLU A 445 11.93 14.77 23.21
N GLU A 446 13.12 15.39 23.30
CA GLU A 446 14.30 14.90 22.60
C GLU A 446 14.57 13.46 23.04
N ASN A 447 14.77 12.55 22.08
CA ASN A 447 14.98 11.12 22.34
C ASN A 447 13.76 10.43 22.98
N GLY A 448 12.56 10.99 22.81
CA GLY A 448 11.30 10.39 23.26
C GLY A 448 11.01 9.03 22.61
N PRO A 449 10.13 8.22 23.22
CA PRO A 449 9.74 6.94 22.68
C PRO A 449 8.96 7.09 21.36
N VAL A 450 9.18 6.13 20.46
CA VAL A 450 8.51 6.01 19.17
C VAL A 450 8.20 4.54 18.89
N GLY A 451 7.11 4.26 18.18
CA GLY A 451 6.85 2.92 17.68
C GLY A 451 5.71 2.88 16.67
N PRO A 452 5.45 1.72 16.06
CA PRO A 452 4.44 1.61 15.03
C PRO A 452 3.07 1.30 15.63
N PHE A 453 2.01 1.66 14.89
CA PHE A 453 0.64 1.27 15.18
C PHE A 453 -0.12 0.90 13.91
N CYS A 454 -1.23 0.17 14.09
CA CYS A 454 -2.21 -0.03 13.04
C CYS A 454 -3.64 -0.01 13.59
N TYR A 455 -4.59 0.46 12.80
CA TYR A 455 -6.03 0.37 13.08
C TYR A 455 -6.79 0.02 11.80
N PHE A 456 -7.78 -0.87 11.90
CA PHE A 456 -8.62 -1.31 10.79
C PHE A 456 -10.09 -1.06 11.13
N PRO A 457 -10.95 -0.76 10.13
CA PRO A 457 -12.40 -0.84 10.31
C PRO A 457 -12.76 -2.24 10.83
N MET A 458 -13.49 -2.30 11.95
CA MET A 458 -13.74 -3.56 12.66
C MET A 458 -14.44 -4.60 11.77
N GLU A 459 -15.30 -4.17 10.85
CA GLU A 459 -16.00 -5.04 9.89
C GLU A 459 -15.05 -5.82 8.96
N LEU A 460 -13.85 -5.30 8.70
CA LEU A 460 -12.86 -5.96 7.84
C LEU A 460 -12.06 -7.04 8.58
N CYS A 461 -12.02 -6.98 9.92
CA CYS A 461 -11.32 -7.94 10.77
C CYS A 461 -12.13 -9.22 10.95
N LYS A 462 -12.00 -10.17 10.02
CA LYS A 462 -12.76 -11.43 10.07
C LYS A 462 -12.13 -12.44 11.06
N PRO A 463 -12.93 -13.19 11.84
CA PRO A 463 -12.42 -14.31 12.64
C PRO A 463 -11.79 -15.39 11.77
N THR A 464 -10.74 -16.04 12.25
CA THR A 464 -10.06 -17.15 11.55
C THR A 464 -10.69 -18.52 11.84
N SER A 465 -11.59 -18.60 12.82
CA SER A 465 -12.29 -19.83 13.17
C SER A 465 -13.21 -20.27 12.03
N VAL A 466 -12.86 -21.38 11.37
CA VAL A 466 -13.79 -22.16 10.56
C VAL A 466 -14.89 -22.64 11.50
N VAL A 467 -16.10 -22.11 11.35
CA VAL A 467 -17.29 -22.82 11.83
C VAL A 467 -17.36 -24.07 10.97
N LEU A 468 -16.88 -25.20 11.49
CA LEU A 468 -17.30 -26.51 11.01
C LEU A 468 -18.79 -26.55 11.25
N ALA A 469 -19.58 -26.20 10.23
CA ALA A 469 -21.00 -26.46 10.23
C ALA A 469 -21.15 -27.99 10.31
N THR A 470 -21.49 -28.48 11.50
CA THR A 470 -21.97 -29.85 11.73
C THR A 470 -23.35 -30.03 11.14
#